data_AF-A0A3B0SG94-F1
#
_entry.id   AF-A0A3B0SG94-F1
#
_cell.length_a   1.000
_cell.length_b   1.000
_cell.length_c   1.000
_cell.angle_alpha   90.00
_cell.angle_beta   90.00
_cell.angle_gamma   90.00
#
_symmetry.space_group_name_H-M   'P 1'
#
loop_
_entity.id
_entity.type
_entity.pdbx_description
1 polymer ?
#
loop_
_entity_poly.entity_id
_entity_poly.type
_entity_poly.pdbx_seq_one_letter_code
_entity_poly.pdbx_strand_id
1 'polypeptide(L)'
;PRAVARNLAAEMHAGFTALRSDCPMNLRLGYTGVAPSEAVQANLRRLELIWDHAREACQSDGPWLCGDYSAADAFYAPVAARIAGYGLSVSPSAQAYVAAHLADPAFRRWRAMGLVHGETLNRYAQPHDQTKWPARTPLPAQAVESGTAENATCPYSGKPSTHLMQLEGRIFGFCNAFCRDKTVADPEAWPDFMALRG
;
A
#
# COMPACT_ATOMS: atom_id res chain seq x y z
N PRO A 1 9.45 20.28 -13.43
CA PRO A 1 9.33 18.97 -12.72
C PRO A 1 10.22 18.79 -11.47
N ARG A 2 11.55 18.85 -11.57
CA ARG A 2 12.44 18.49 -10.44
C ARG A 2 12.31 19.41 -9.21
N ALA A 3 12.16 20.72 -9.42
CA ALA A 3 11.99 21.68 -8.33
C ALA A 3 10.65 21.45 -7.59
N VAL A 4 9.57 21.23 -8.34
CA VAL A 4 8.23 20.90 -7.82
C VAL A 4 8.28 19.64 -6.97
N ALA A 5 8.85 18.54 -7.48
CA ALA A 5 8.97 17.28 -6.76
C ALA A 5 9.75 17.42 -5.42
N ARG A 6 10.82 18.24 -5.39
CA ARG A 6 11.59 18.50 -4.16
C ARG A 6 10.81 19.35 -3.16
N ASN A 7 10.08 20.35 -3.63
CA ASN A 7 9.24 21.18 -2.78
C ASN A 7 8.13 20.34 -2.12
N LEU A 8 7.45 19.51 -2.90
CA LEU A 8 6.47 18.53 -2.43
C LEU A 8 7.02 17.59 -1.35
N ALA A 9 8.17 16.97 -1.60
CA ALA A 9 8.79 16.06 -0.63
C ALA A 9 9.15 16.79 0.68
N ALA A 10 9.66 18.03 0.58
CA ALA A 10 9.97 18.86 1.75
C ALA A 10 8.70 19.25 2.53
N GLU A 11 7.64 19.65 1.85
CA GLU A 11 6.36 19.98 2.48
C GLU A 11 5.73 18.76 3.18
N MET A 12 5.78 17.59 2.55
CA MET A 12 5.30 16.35 3.14
C MET A 12 6.12 15.93 4.37
N HIS A 13 7.43 16.18 4.35
CA HIS A 13 8.33 15.90 5.46
C HIS A 13 8.03 16.79 6.68
N ALA A 14 7.81 18.09 6.46
CA ALA A 14 7.66 19.09 7.52
C ALA A 14 6.21 19.38 7.94
N GLY A 15 5.21 18.92 7.18
CA GLY A 15 3.80 19.34 7.35
C GLY A 15 2.83 18.24 7.78
N PHE A 16 1.53 18.55 7.66
CA PHE A 16 0.40 17.63 7.85
C PHE A 16 0.32 16.96 9.24
N THR A 17 0.72 17.66 10.29
CA THR A 17 0.77 17.13 11.66
C THR A 17 -0.59 16.67 12.16
N ALA A 18 -1.66 17.44 11.90
CA ALA A 18 -3.02 17.08 12.31
C ALA A 18 -3.49 15.77 11.65
N LEU A 19 -3.27 15.62 10.34
CA LEU A 19 -3.56 14.36 9.65
C LEU A 19 -2.73 13.19 10.22
N ARG A 20 -1.47 13.42 10.58
CA ARG A 20 -0.60 12.39 11.14
C ARG A 20 -0.98 11.97 12.55
N SER A 21 -1.45 12.90 13.39
CA SER A 21 -1.86 12.65 14.77
C SER A 21 -3.23 11.99 14.83
N ASP A 22 -4.20 12.52 14.09
CA ASP A 22 -5.60 12.12 14.17
C ASP A 22 -5.85 10.86 13.34
N CYS A 23 -5.04 10.65 12.29
CA CYS A 23 -5.09 9.48 11.43
C CYS A 23 -3.72 8.77 11.40
N PRO A 24 -3.29 8.10 12.49
CA PRO A 24 -2.08 7.29 12.45
C PRO A 24 -2.18 6.21 11.38
N MET A 25 -1.07 5.90 10.72
CA MET A 25 -1.10 4.96 9.61
C MET A 25 -1.30 3.52 10.10
N ASN A 26 -2.37 2.88 9.63
CA ASN A 26 -2.66 1.46 9.84
C ASN A 26 -2.93 0.80 8.48
N LEU A 27 -2.15 -0.20 8.10
CA LEU A 27 -2.29 -0.92 6.82
C LEU A 27 -3.02 -2.28 6.98
N ARG A 28 -3.34 -2.70 8.20
CA ARG A 28 -3.98 -3.99 8.51
C ARG A 28 -5.50 -3.92 8.29
N LEU A 29 -6.11 -2.79 8.61
CA LEU A 29 -7.56 -2.55 8.57
C LEU A 29 -7.86 -1.12 8.12
N GLY A 30 -9.13 -0.84 7.85
CA GLY A 30 -9.66 0.51 7.71
C GLY A 30 -10.59 0.87 8.87
N TYR A 31 -10.99 2.13 8.92
CA TYR A 31 -11.99 2.69 9.83
C TYR A 31 -13.17 3.25 9.02
N THR A 32 -14.34 3.26 9.63
CA THR A 32 -15.57 3.86 9.09
C THR A 32 -16.21 4.79 10.12
N GLY A 33 -17.07 5.70 9.67
CA GLY A 33 -17.75 6.67 10.53
C GLY A 33 -16.83 7.74 11.14
N VAL A 34 -15.63 7.92 10.58
CA VAL A 34 -14.66 8.90 11.08
C VAL A 34 -15.13 10.31 10.70
N ALA A 35 -15.32 11.17 11.70
CA ALA A 35 -15.56 12.61 11.50
C ALA A 35 -14.24 13.37 11.68
N PRO A 36 -13.57 13.82 10.59
CA PRO A 36 -12.27 14.49 10.70
C PRO A 36 -12.40 15.88 11.33
N SER A 37 -11.43 16.23 12.19
CA SER A 37 -11.31 17.57 12.76
C SER A 37 -11.15 18.64 11.66
N GLU A 38 -11.48 19.90 11.97
CA GLU A 38 -11.29 21.00 11.01
C GLU A 38 -9.82 21.12 10.57
N ALA A 39 -8.88 20.83 11.47
CA ALA A 39 -7.45 20.82 11.17
C ALA A 39 -7.06 19.71 10.16
N VAL A 40 -7.64 18.52 10.30
CA VAL A 40 -7.50 17.45 9.29
C VAL A 40 -8.11 17.87 7.96
N GLN A 41 -9.32 18.46 7.96
CA GLN A 41 -9.96 18.94 6.74
C GLN A 41 -9.12 20.04 6.04
N ALA A 42 -8.49 20.94 6.80
CA ALA A 42 -7.57 21.93 6.26
C ALA A 42 -6.32 21.29 5.64
N ASN A 43 -5.78 20.23 6.26
CA ASN A 43 -4.69 19.44 5.69
C ASN A 43 -5.11 18.76 4.37
N LEU A 44 -6.31 18.19 4.29
CA LEU A 44 -6.84 17.59 3.06
C LEU A 44 -6.97 18.62 1.92
N ARG A 45 -7.54 19.80 2.19
CA ARG A 45 -7.62 20.90 1.21
C ARG A 45 -6.25 21.33 0.70
N ARG A 46 -5.23 21.35 1.58
CA ARG A 46 -3.86 21.68 1.19
C ARG A 46 -3.25 20.59 0.30
N LEU A 47 -3.50 19.31 0.59
CA LEU A 47 -3.05 18.18 -0.23
C LEU A 47 -3.63 18.23 -1.63
N GLU A 48 -4.94 18.46 -1.74
CA GLU A 48 -5.62 18.61 -3.03
C GLU A 48 -4.98 19.72 -3.87
N LEU A 49 -4.81 20.91 -3.27
CA LEU A 49 -4.21 22.05 -3.94
C LEU A 49 -2.80 21.76 -4.47
N ILE A 50 -1.91 21.18 -3.65
CA ILE A 50 -0.52 20.94 -4.06
C ILE A 50 -0.39 19.79 -5.04
N TRP A 51 -1.26 18.77 -4.96
CA TRP A 51 -1.24 17.66 -5.90
C TRP A 51 -1.75 18.07 -7.27
N ASP A 52 -2.85 18.82 -7.33
CA ASP A 52 -3.38 19.36 -8.59
C ASP A 52 -2.36 20.31 -9.23
N HIS A 53 -1.81 21.25 -8.45
CA HIS A 53 -0.76 22.15 -8.91
C HIS A 53 0.46 21.40 -9.44
N ALA A 54 0.91 20.35 -8.73
CA ALA A 54 2.07 19.60 -9.15
C ALA A 54 1.84 18.88 -10.48
N ARG A 55 0.67 18.25 -10.65
CA ARG A 55 0.32 17.59 -11.91
C ARG A 55 0.26 18.56 -13.07
N GLU A 56 -0.30 19.75 -12.87
CA GLU A 56 -0.34 20.81 -13.87
C GLU A 56 1.07 21.32 -14.21
N ALA A 57 1.84 21.72 -13.20
CA ALA A 57 3.18 22.30 -13.36
C ALA A 57 4.22 21.30 -13.89
N CYS A 58 4.01 20.01 -13.65
CA CYS A 58 4.84 18.93 -14.18
C CYS A 58 4.32 18.37 -15.50
N GLN A 59 3.15 18.81 -16.00
CA GLN A 59 2.48 18.29 -17.19
C GLN A 59 2.37 16.75 -17.16
N SER A 60 1.88 16.23 -16.03
CA SER A 60 1.86 14.79 -15.78
C SER A 60 0.66 14.12 -16.43
N ASP A 61 0.91 13.31 -17.46
CA ASP A 61 -0.10 12.53 -18.19
C ASP A 61 -0.52 11.24 -17.46
N GLY A 62 0.29 10.79 -16.51
CA GLY A 62 0.04 9.62 -15.67
C GLY A 62 -0.66 9.93 -14.35
N PRO A 63 -0.83 8.91 -13.49
CA PRO A 63 -1.44 9.09 -12.18
C PRO A 63 -0.52 9.83 -11.19
N TRP A 64 0.78 9.90 -11.44
CA TRP A 64 1.78 10.41 -10.49
C TRP A 64 1.96 11.93 -10.60
N LEU A 65 2.54 12.53 -9.57
CA LEU A 65 2.57 13.99 -9.44
C LEU A 65 3.46 14.67 -10.49
N CYS A 66 4.60 14.07 -10.84
CA CYS A 66 5.58 14.70 -11.72
C CYS A 66 6.17 13.76 -12.78
N GLY A 67 5.29 13.08 -13.53
CA GLY A 67 5.65 12.15 -14.61
C GLY A 67 5.55 10.70 -14.15
N ASP A 68 6.65 9.95 -14.27
CA ASP A 68 6.73 8.60 -13.71
C ASP A 68 6.78 8.62 -12.17
N TYR A 69 6.48 7.48 -11.55
CA TYR A 69 6.54 7.32 -10.10
C TYR A 69 7.92 7.75 -9.56
N SER A 70 7.92 8.61 -8.55
CA SER A 70 9.13 9.23 -8.04
C SER A 70 9.19 9.22 -6.51
N ALA A 71 10.29 9.72 -5.96
CA ALA A 71 10.40 9.93 -4.52
C ALA A 71 9.27 10.81 -3.97
N ALA A 72 8.81 11.82 -4.72
CA ALA A 72 7.71 12.67 -4.27
C ALA A 72 6.45 11.84 -3.97
N ASP A 73 6.09 10.93 -4.87
CA ASP A 73 4.95 10.02 -4.71
C ASP A 73 5.15 9.09 -3.51
N ALA A 74 6.34 8.51 -3.36
CA ALA A 74 6.68 7.68 -2.20
C ALA A 74 6.52 8.40 -0.85
N PHE A 75 6.81 9.71 -0.77
CA PHE A 75 6.57 10.52 0.43
C PHE A 75 5.07 10.67 0.75
N TYR A 76 4.21 10.66 -0.26
CA TYR A 76 2.75 10.77 -0.12
C TYR A 76 2.02 9.42 -0.05
N ALA A 77 2.68 8.29 -0.30
CA ALA A 77 2.06 6.97 -0.15
C ALA A 77 1.43 6.73 1.25
N PRO A 78 2.08 7.12 2.38
CA PRO A 78 1.44 7.08 3.70
C PRO A 78 0.23 8.01 3.85
N VAL A 79 0.15 9.10 3.08
CA VAL A 79 -1.01 10.00 3.09
C VAL A 79 -2.17 9.36 2.35
N ALA A 80 -1.91 8.79 1.17
CA ALA A 80 -2.90 8.04 0.42
C ALA A 80 -3.48 6.89 1.27
N ALA A 81 -2.62 6.17 1.99
CA ALA A 81 -3.04 5.13 2.94
C ALA A 81 -3.95 5.65 4.06
N ARG A 82 -3.71 6.86 4.59
CA ARG A 82 -4.56 7.48 5.62
C ARG A 82 -5.91 7.90 5.06
N ILE A 83 -5.91 8.58 3.90
CA ILE A 83 -7.15 9.02 3.25
C ILE A 83 -8.06 7.83 3.01
N ALA A 84 -7.52 6.77 2.39
CA ALA A 84 -8.30 5.56 2.16
C ALA A 84 -8.67 4.84 3.46
N GLY A 85 -7.70 4.58 4.32
CA GLY A 85 -7.86 3.81 5.54
C GLY A 85 -8.85 4.41 6.54
N TYR A 86 -9.05 5.74 6.53
CA TYR A 86 -10.01 6.42 7.39
C TYR A 86 -11.30 6.83 6.65
N GLY A 87 -11.42 6.51 5.34
CA GLY A 87 -12.56 6.93 4.53
C GLY A 87 -12.70 8.46 4.42
N LEU A 88 -11.58 9.19 4.41
CA LEU A 88 -11.60 10.65 4.35
C LEU A 88 -12.07 11.11 2.97
N SER A 89 -13.04 12.02 2.95
CA SER A 89 -13.54 12.61 1.71
C SER A 89 -12.54 13.61 1.13
N VAL A 90 -12.17 13.43 -0.13
CA VAL A 90 -11.29 14.31 -0.91
C VAL A 90 -11.85 14.51 -2.31
N SER A 91 -11.27 15.44 -3.07
CA SER A 91 -11.60 15.71 -4.46
C SER A 91 -11.47 14.45 -5.35
N PRO A 92 -12.18 14.39 -6.49
CA PRO A 92 -12.03 13.28 -7.43
C PRO A 92 -10.59 13.07 -7.93
N SER A 93 -9.82 14.15 -8.14
CA SER A 93 -8.42 14.06 -8.58
C SER A 93 -7.53 13.45 -7.49
N ALA A 94 -7.70 13.89 -6.23
CA ALA A 94 -7.00 13.32 -5.09
C ALA A 94 -7.39 11.85 -4.85
N GLN A 95 -8.68 11.52 -5.00
CA GLN A 95 -9.16 10.14 -4.87
C GLN A 95 -8.55 9.22 -5.95
N ALA A 96 -8.39 9.70 -7.18
CA ALA A 96 -7.71 8.95 -8.25
C ALA A 96 -6.23 8.69 -7.91
N TYR A 97 -5.54 9.70 -7.36
CA TYR A 97 -4.15 9.57 -6.90
C TYR A 97 -4.00 8.59 -5.72
N VAL A 98 -4.98 8.59 -4.80
CA VAL A 98 -5.07 7.61 -3.70
C VAL A 98 -5.26 6.20 -4.26
N ALA A 99 -6.20 6.01 -5.19
CA ALA A 99 -6.46 4.72 -5.81
C ALA A 99 -5.23 4.18 -6.57
N ALA A 100 -4.50 5.06 -7.27
CA ALA A 100 -3.27 4.70 -7.97
C ALA A 100 -2.21 4.13 -7.00
N HIS A 101 -2.02 4.76 -5.84
CA HIS A 101 -1.12 4.22 -4.81
C HIS A 101 -1.56 2.85 -4.30
N LEU A 102 -2.84 2.66 -4.00
CA LEU A 102 -3.32 1.39 -3.47
C LEU A 102 -3.21 0.25 -4.48
N ALA A 103 -3.25 0.56 -5.77
CA ALA A 103 -3.07 -0.40 -6.86
C ALA A 103 -1.59 -0.65 -7.21
N ASP A 104 -0.68 0.25 -6.83
CA ASP A 104 0.73 0.16 -7.18
C ASP A 104 1.40 -1.11 -6.61
N PRO A 105 2.13 -1.88 -7.45
CA PRO A 105 2.82 -3.09 -6.99
C PRO A 105 3.84 -2.86 -5.89
N ALA A 106 4.54 -1.71 -5.83
CA ALA A 106 5.47 -1.44 -4.73
C ALA A 106 4.72 -1.19 -3.41
N PHE A 107 3.62 -0.44 -3.43
CA PHE A 107 2.77 -0.25 -2.24
C PHE A 107 2.18 -1.57 -1.75
N ARG A 108 1.64 -2.39 -2.66
CA ARG A 108 1.07 -3.70 -2.32
C ARG A 108 2.11 -4.64 -1.72
N ARG A 109 3.32 -4.71 -2.28
CA ARG A 109 4.44 -5.48 -1.71
C ARG A 109 4.83 -4.97 -0.33
N TRP A 110 4.93 -3.65 -0.15
CA TRP A 110 5.24 -3.05 1.16
C TRP A 110 4.20 -3.45 2.21
N ARG A 111 2.91 -3.34 1.88
CA ARG A 111 1.82 -3.79 2.75
C ARG A 111 1.89 -5.28 3.04
N ALA A 112 2.04 -6.13 2.03
CA ALA A 112 2.10 -7.59 2.20
C ALA A 112 3.26 -8.01 3.12
N MET A 113 4.44 -7.41 2.97
CA MET A 113 5.57 -7.62 3.88
C MET A 113 5.27 -7.13 5.29
N GLY A 114 4.62 -5.97 5.45
CA GLY A 114 4.22 -5.44 6.75
C GLY A 114 3.14 -6.25 7.47
N LEU A 115 2.27 -6.97 6.74
CA LEU A 115 1.26 -7.85 7.34
C LEU A 115 1.88 -9.06 8.03
N VAL A 116 2.97 -9.58 7.45
CA VAL A 116 3.65 -10.82 7.90
C VAL A 116 4.86 -10.54 8.78
N HIS A 117 5.19 -9.26 8.99
CA HIS A 117 6.30 -8.84 9.84
C HIS A 117 5.77 -8.06 11.04
N GLY A 118 6.05 -8.55 12.25
CA GLY A 118 5.67 -7.91 13.50
C GLY A 118 4.21 -8.09 13.90
N GLU A 119 3.90 -7.67 15.11
CA GLU A 119 2.57 -7.76 15.71
C GLU A 119 1.66 -6.59 15.31
N THR A 120 0.36 -6.71 15.62
CA THR A 120 -0.54 -5.56 15.57
C THR A 120 -0.19 -4.60 16.70
N LEU A 121 0.13 -3.37 16.33
CA LEU A 121 0.56 -2.35 17.29
C LEU A 121 -0.65 -1.58 17.84
N ASN A 122 -1.07 -1.93 19.05
CA ASN A 122 -2.24 -1.31 19.72
C ASN A 122 -2.12 0.21 19.89
N ARG A 123 -0.90 0.77 19.90
CA ARG A 123 -0.66 2.22 19.95
C ARG A 123 -1.23 2.99 18.76
N TYR A 124 -1.55 2.32 17.65
CA TYR A 124 -2.19 2.94 16.48
C TYR A 124 -3.69 2.68 16.41
N ALA A 125 -4.28 1.96 17.38
CA ALA A 125 -5.70 1.73 17.41
C ALA A 125 -6.46 3.05 17.65
N GLN A 126 -7.50 3.28 16.87
CA GLN A 126 -8.41 4.41 17.02
C GLN A 126 -9.80 3.94 17.49
N PRO A 127 -10.54 4.78 18.24
CA PRO A 127 -11.86 4.46 18.77
C PRO A 127 -12.95 4.62 17.70
N HIS A 128 -12.75 4.02 16.53
CA HIS A 128 -13.69 4.04 15.41
C HIS A 128 -14.06 2.63 14.99
N ASP A 129 -15.22 2.50 14.36
CA ASP A 129 -15.66 1.24 13.79
C ASP A 129 -14.67 0.76 12.72
N GLN A 130 -14.33 -0.52 12.76
CA GLN A 130 -13.34 -1.11 11.86
C GLN A 130 -14.01 -1.65 10.60
N THR A 131 -13.30 -1.56 9.48
CA THR A 131 -13.66 -2.18 8.21
C THR A 131 -12.45 -2.86 7.58
N LYS A 132 -12.68 -3.63 6.52
CA LYS A 132 -11.60 -4.24 5.74
C LYS A 132 -10.75 -3.15 5.09
N TRP A 133 -9.47 -3.47 4.87
CA TRP A 133 -8.58 -2.58 4.11
C TRP A 133 -9.21 -2.22 2.75
N PRO A 134 -9.32 -0.93 2.39
CA PRO A 134 -10.11 -0.46 1.24
C PRO A 134 -9.32 -0.56 -0.08
N ALA A 135 -8.79 -1.75 -0.38
CA ALA A 135 -8.17 -2.05 -1.65
C ALA A 135 -8.73 -3.37 -2.21
N ARG A 136 -8.29 -3.71 -3.42
CA ARG A 136 -8.65 -4.99 -4.06
C ARG A 136 -8.33 -6.15 -3.13
N THR A 137 -9.28 -7.05 -2.96
CA THR A 137 -9.07 -8.29 -2.20
C THR A 137 -8.08 -9.17 -2.97
N PRO A 138 -6.96 -9.60 -2.35
CA PRO A 138 -6.01 -10.49 -3.00
C PRO A 138 -6.61 -11.87 -3.32
N LEU A 139 -5.97 -12.60 -4.24
CA LEU A 139 -6.32 -14.01 -4.47
C LEU A 139 -6.22 -14.82 -3.18
N PRO A 140 -7.20 -15.70 -2.90
CA PRO A 140 -7.16 -16.56 -1.73
C PRO A 140 -6.01 -17.55 -1.85
N ALA A 141 -5.03 -17.39 -0.96
CA ALA A 141 -3.90 -18.29 -0.79
C ALA A 141 -3.78 -18.68 0.68
N GLN A 142 -3.18 -19.83 0.95
CA GLN A 142 -2.91 -20.28 2.31
C GLN A 142 -1.57 -21.01 2.42
N ALA A 143 -0.91 -20.90 3.56
CA ALA A 143 0.21 -21.76 3.89
C ALA A 143 -0.28 -23.19 4.12
N VAL A 144 0.48 -24.18 3.64
CA VAL A 144 0.20 -25.60 3.85
C VAL A 144 1.46 -26.31 4.34
N GLU A 145 1.29 -27.36 5.14
CA GLU A 145 2.40 -28.12 5.73
C GLU A 145 2.83 -29.30 4.85
N SER A 146 2.00 -29.73 3.90
CA SER A 146 2.25 -30.91 3.07
C SER A 146 1.75 -30.76 1.64
N GLY A 147 2.28 -31.61 0.75
CA GLY A 147 1.98 -31.65 -0.67
C GLY A 147 3.23 -31.57 -1.54
N THR A 148 3.05 -31.63 -2.86
CA THR A 148 4.14 -31.58 -3.84
C THR A 148 4.12 -30.23 -4.55
N ALA A 149 5.19 -29.44 -4.36
CA ALA A 149 5.32 -28.16 -5.05
C ALA A 149 5.55 -28.35 -6.56
N GLU A 150 4.92 -27.50 -7.37
CA GLU A 150 5.15 -27.44 -8.82
C GLU A 150 6.56 -26.93 -9.17
N ASN A 151 7.20 -26.19 -8.24
CA ASN A 151 8.53 -25.63 -8.41
C ASN A 151 9.55 -26.17 -7.40
N ALA A 152 10.75 -26.50 -7.91
CA ALA A 152 11.87 -26.97 -7.08
C ALA A 152 12.55 -25.83 -6.30
N THR A 153 12.51 -24.60 -6.81
CA THR A 153 13.21 -23.44 -6.24
C THR A 153 12.30 -22.25 -6.02
N CYS A 154 12.61 -21.47 -4.99
CA CYS A 154 11.87 -20.26 -4.63
C CYS A 154 11.95 -19.21 -5.75
N PRO A 155 10.81 -18.62 -6.18
CA PRO A 155 10.78 -17.64 -7.28
C PRO A 155 11.59 -16.36 -6.99
N TYR A 156 11.88 -16.07 -5.70
CA TYR A 156 12.58 -14.83 -5.31
C TYR A 156 14.09 -14.99 -5.13
N SER A 157 14.55 -16.18 -4.73
CA SER A 157 15.94 -16.39 -4.31
C SER A 157 16.66 -17.50 -5.07
N GLY A 158 15.93 -18.32 -5.83
CA GLY A 158 16.48 -19.52 -6.48
C GLY A 158 16.89 -20.65 -5.52
N LYS A 159 16.75 -20.47 -4.20
CA LYS A 159 17.06 -21.51 -3.20
C LYS A 159 16.01 -22.63 -3.20
N PRO A 160 16.34 -23.85 -2.74
CA PRO A 160 15.38 -24.95 -2.67
C PRO A 160 14.11 -24.61 -1.90
N SER A 161 12.98 -25.11 -2.40
CA SER A 161 11.67 -24.96 -1.77
C SER A 161 11.57 -25.82 -0.50
N THR A 162 11.24 -25.19 0.63
CA THR A 162 11.06 -25.83 1.94
C THR A 162 9.74 -25.46 2.62
N HIS A 163 9.05 -24.43 2.13
CA HIS A 163 7.78 -23.94 2.66
C HIS A 163 6.75 -23.92 1.54
N LEU A 164 5.51 -24.33 1.83
CA LEU A 164 4.50 -24.54 0.80
C LEU A 164 3.32 -23.57 0.95
N MET A 165 2.81 -23.11 -0.18
CA MET A 165 1.57 -22.35 -0.30
C MET A 165 0.62 -23.09 -1.23
N GLN A 166 -0.67 -23.07 -0.93
CA GLN A 166 -1.72 -23.47 -1.85
C GLN A 166 -2.45 -22.24 -2.39
N LEU A 167 -2.70 -22.21 -3.70
CA LEU A 167 -3.56 -21.24 -4.37
C LEU A 167 -4.33 -21.98 -5.49
N GLU A 168 -5.66 -21.88 -5.48
CA GLU A 168 -6.53 -22.52 -6.49
C GLU A 168 -6.27 -24.03 -6.67
N GLY A 169 -6.00 -24.74 -5.57
CA GLY A 169 -5.71 -26.19 -5.59
C GLY A 169 -4.28 -26.56 -5.99
N ARG A 170 -3.47 -25.59 -6.46
CA ARG A 170 -2.06 -25.77 -6.86
C ARG A 170 -1.12 -25.46 -5.71
N ILE A 171 0.03 -26.14 -5.66
CA ILE A 171 1.00 -26.01 -4.57
C ILE A 171 2.30 -25.40 -5.09
N PHE A 172 2.75 -24.33 -4.45
CA PHE A 172 3.97 -23.61 -4.79
C PHE A 172 4.93 -23.58 -3.60
N GLY A 173 6.21 -23.74 -3.89
CA GLY A 173 7.30 -23.81 -2.93
C GLY A 173 8.09 -22.52 -2.78
N PHE A 174 8.54 -22.25 -1.56
CA PHE A 174 9.32 -21.09 -1.16
C PHE A 174 10.47 -21.49 -0.24
N CYS A 175 11.55 -20.70 -0.20
CA CYS A 175 12.75 -21.06 0.55
C CYS A 175 12.66 -20.79 2.07
N ASN A 176 11.67 -20.00 2.51
CA ASN A 176 11.41 -19.69 3.91
C ASN A 176 9.97 -19.21 4.12
N ALA A 177 9.55 -19.16 5.39
CA ALA A 177 8.22 -18.69 5.81
C ALA A 177 7.94 -17.27 5.32
N PHE A 178 8.86 -16.33 5.45
CA PHE A 178 8.64 -14.94 5.01
C PHE A 178 8.33 -14.84 3.50
N CYS A 179 9.06 -15.57 2.66
CA CYS A 179 8.81 -15.63 1.22
C CYS A 179 7.43 -16.20 0.91
N ARG A 180 7.03 -17.27 1.61
CA ARG A 180 5.69 -17.85 1.50
C ARG A 180 4.63 -16.85 1.96
N ASP A 181 4.73 -16.36 3.18
CA ASP A 181 3.69 -15.59 3.86
C ASP A 181 3.44 -14.24 3.19
N LYS A 182 4.50 -13.52 2.77
CA LYS A 182 4.32 -12.28 2.00
C LYS A 182 3.61 -12.52 0.67
N THR A 183 3.76 -13.71 0.10
CA THR A 183 3.08 -14.13 -1.14
C THR A 183 1.65 -14.52 -0.85
N VAL A 184 1.39 -15.29 0.21
CA VAL A 184 0.05 -15.61 0.71
C VAL A 184 -0.76 -14.34 0.95
N ALA A 185 -0.14 -13.32 1.52
CA ALA A 185 -0.81 -12.06 1.86
C ALA A 185 -1.28 -11.26 0.63
N ASP A 186 -0.54 -11.32 -0.48
CA ASP A 186 -0.95 -10.74 -1.76
C ASP A 186 -0.20 -11.39 -2.95
N PRO A 187 -0.71 -12.48 -3.53
CA PRO A 187 0.00 -13.23 -4.56
C PRO A 187 0.32 -12.40 -5.81
N GLU A 188 -0.64 -11.56 -6.22
CA GLU A 188 -0.54 -10.75 -7.44
C GLU A 188 0.36 -9.52 -7.28
N ALA A 189 0.88 -9.25 -6.08
CA ALA A 189 1.88 -8.21 -5.88
C ALA A 189 3.29 -8.62 -6.36
N TRP A 190 3.49 -9.89 -6.74
CA TRP A 190 4.80 -10.48 -6.98
C TRP A 190 4.95 -11.03 -8.40
N PRO A 191 5.53 -10.26 -9.34
CA PRO A 191 5.68 -10.69 -10.74
C PRO A 191 6.38 -12.05 -10.91
N ASP A 192 7.45 -12.32 -10.16
CA ASP A 192 8.19 -13.59 -10.25
C ASP A 192 7.32 -14.80 -9.83
N PHE A 193 6.44 -14.63 -8.85
CA PHE A 193 5.49 -15.66 -8.46
C PHE A 193 4.38 -15.82 -9.50
N MET A 194 3.87 -14.70 -10.03
CA MET A 194 2.82 -14.74 -11.06
C MET A 194 3.33 -15.41 -12.34
N ALA A 195 4.59 -15.15 -12.74
CA ALA A 195 5.23 -15.84 -13.85
C ALA A 195 5.36 -17.36 -13.63
N LEU A 196 5.58 -17.78 -12.37
CA LEU A 196 5.59 -19.21 -12.01
C LEU A 196 4.19 -19.84 -12.08
N ARG A 197 3.14 -19.08 -11.74
CA ARG A 197 1.75 -19.55 -11.81
C ARG A 197 1.29 -19.78 -13.25
N GLY A 198 1.76 -18.97 -14.20
CA GLY A 198 1.26 -18.93 -15.59
C GLY A 198 0.11 -17.94 -15.72
#